data_AF-A0A358A4S7-F1
#
_entry.id   AF-A0A358A4S7-F1
#
_cell.length_a   1.000
_cell.length_b   1.000
_cell.length_c   1.000
_cell.angle_alpha   90.00
_cell.angle_beta   90.00
_cell.angle_gamma   90.00
#
_symmetry.space_group_name_H-M   'P 1'
#
loop_
_entity.id
_entity.type
_entity.pdbx_description
1 polymer ?
#
loop_
_entity_poly.entity_id
_entity_poly.type
_entity_poly.pdbx_seq_one_letter_code
_entity_poly.pdbx_strand_id
1 'polypeptide(L)' 'DVAMAGNGALAGLVSITAPVGTVTPFYALIIGLVGGVIVVFSVLAFDKIKIDDPVGA' A
#
# COMPACT_ATOMS: atom_id res chain seq x y z
N ASP A 1 -2.68 -2.90 -14.46
CA ASP A 1 -3.80 -1.95 -14.35
C ASP A 1 -3.38 -0.63 -13.74
N VAL A 2 -3.84 0.47 -14.33
CA VAL A 2 -3.68 1.82 -13.76
C VAL A 2 -4.30 1.89 -12.36
N ALA A 3 -5.38 1.14 -12.11
CA ALA A 3 -6.01 0.99 -10.79
C ALA A 3 -5.05 0.42 -9.74
N MET A 4 -4.34 -0.69 -10.03
CA MET A 4 -3.34 -1.24 -9.09
C MET A 4 -2.18 -0.28 -8.80
N ALA A 5 -1.75 0.50 -9.79
CA ALA A 5 -0.71 1.51 -9.58
C ALA A 5 -1.21 2.67 -8.69
N GLY A 6 -2.47 3.10 -8.88
CA GLY A 6 -3.14 4.08 -8.03
C GLY A 6 -3.32 3.58 -6.59
N ASN A 7 -3.78 2.33 -6.42
CA ASN A 7 -3.99 1.71 -5.12
C ASN A 7 -2.66 1.48 -4.39
N GLY A 8 -1.59 1.12 -5.09
CA GLY A 8 -0.23 1.06 -4.54
C GLY A 8 0.31 2.42 -4.07
N ALA A 9 0.03 3.50 -4.81
CA ALA A 9 0.42 4.85 -4.43
C ALA A 9 -0.36 5.36 -3.21
N LEU A 10 -1.68 5.13 -3.16
CA LEU A 10 -2.54 5.44 -2.01
C LEU A 10 -2.11 4.66 -0.76
N ALA A 11 -1.84 3.36 -0.92
CA ALA A 11 -1.32 2.51 0.15
C ALA A 11 0.00 3.05 0.70
N GLY A 12 0.97 3.35 -0.18
CA GLY A 12 2.26 3.92 0.20
C GLY A 12 2.13 5.21 1.02
N LEU A 13 1.26 6.13 0.56
CA LEU A 13 0.95 7.38 1.25
C LEU A 13 0.29 7.14 2.63
N VAL A 14 -0.66 6.21 2.73
CA VAL A 14 -1.31 5.83 3.99
C VAL A 14 -0.32 5.19 4.97
N SER A 15 0.60 4.34 4.52
CA SER A 15 1.63 3.75 5.39
C SER A 15 2.56 4.78 6.05
N ILE A 16 2.79 5.93 5.42
CA ILE A 16 3.60 7.02 5.98
C ILE A 16 2.77 7.97 6.87
N THR A 17 1.43 7.86 6.83
CA THR A 17 0.53 8.72 7.62
C THR A 17 0.62 8.43 9.12
N ALA A 18 0.74 7.17 9.54
CA ALA A 18 0.86 6.80 10.95
C ALA A 18 2.17 7.29 11.62
N PRO A 19 3.36 7.20 10.99
CA PRO A 19 4.60 7.74 11.53
C PRO A 19 4.88 9.21 11.21
N VAL A 20 3.87 9.99 10.74
CA VAL A 20 4.11 11.37 10.30
C VAL A 20 4.72 12.21 11.44
N GLY A 21 5.93 12.73 11.21
CA GLY A 21 6.67 13.57 12.17
C GLY A 21 7.52 12.82 13.20
N THR A 22 7.51 11.49 13.26
CA THR A 22 8.37 10.70 14.17
C THR A 22 9.51 9.96 13.47
N VAL A 23 9.43 9.79 12.14
CA VAL A 23 10.44 9.10 11.34
C VAL A 23 11.23 10.07 10.46
N THR A 24 12.52 9.79 10.26
CA THR A 24 13.37 10.57 9.34
C THR A 24 12.96 10.31 7.88
N PRO A 25 13.28 11.22 6.93
CA PRO A 25 12.88 11.08 5.52
C PRO A 25 13.34 9.76 4.89
N PHE A 26 14.49 9.23 5.32
CA PHE A 26 15.00 7.95 4.84
C PHE A 26 14.13 6.77 5.28
N TYR A 27 13.69 6.75 6.54
CA TYR A 27 12.78 5.72 7.05
C TYR A 27 11.37 5.86 6.47
N ALA A 28 10.90 7.09 6.23
CA ALA A 28 9.62 7.31 5.55
C ALA A 28 9.59 6.64 4.17
N LEU A 29 10.69 6.73 3.40
CA LEU A 29 10.82 6.09 2.10
C LEU A 29 10.71 4.56 2.20
N ILE A 30 11.41 3.95 3.17
CA ILE A 30 11.36 2.51 3.39
C ILE A 30 9.96 2.05 3.82
N ILE A 31 9.32 2.78 4.74
CA ILE A 31 7.97 2.45 5.25
C ILE A 31 6.93 2.53 4.13
N GLY A 32 6.97 3.59 3.31
CA GLY A 32 6.06 3.71 2.16
C GLY A 32 6.27 2.61 1.12
N LEU A 33 7.52 2.22 0.87
CA LEU A 33 7.84 1.15 -0.07
C LEU A 33 7.35 -0.21 0.46
N VAL A 34 7.60 -0.52 1.74
CA VAL A 34 7.12 -1.75 2.39
C VAL A 34 5.60 -1.79 2.45
N GLY A 35 4.94 -0.71 2.85
CA GLY A 35 3.49 -0.62 2.92
C GLY A 35 2.82 -0.75 1.55
N GLY A 36 3.38 -0.10 0.52
CA GLY A 36 2.92 -0.24 -0.87
C GLY A 36 3.05 -1.67 -1.39
N VAL A 37 4.19 -2.33 -1.15
CA VAL A 37 4.42 -3.73 -1.57
C VAL A 37 3.47 -4.70 -0.88
N ILE A 38 3.24 -4.52 0.43
CA ILE A 38 2.31 -5.38 1.20
C ILE A 38 0.89 -5.27 0.63
N VAL A 39 0.42 -4.06 0.33
CA VAL A 39 -0.95 -3.89 -0.20
C VAL A 39 -1.09 -4.50 -1.59
N VAL A 40 -0.11 -4.33 -2.49
CA VAL A 40 -0.15 -4.96 -3.81
C VAL A 40 -0.20 -6.49 -3.69
N PHE A 41 0.59 -7.08 -2.79
CA PHE A 41 0.55 -8.52 -2.54
C PHE A 41 -0.75 -8.98 -1.90
N SER A 42 -1.31 -8.21 -0.96
CA SER A 42 -2.62 -8.49 -0.35
C SER A 42 -3.71 -8.50 -1.41
N VAL A 43 -3.79 -7.48 -2.26
CA VAL A 43 -4.81 -7.40 -3.34
C VAL A 43 -4.69 -8.59 -4.28
N LEU A 44 -3.47 -8.96 -4.73
CA LEU A 44 -3.25 -10.14 -5.57
C LEU A 44 -3.63 -11.46 -4.87
N ALA A 45 -3.47 -11.53 -3.55
CA ALA A 45 -3.85 -12.70 -2.76
C ALA A 45 -5.37 -12.79 -2.57
N PHE A 46 -6.06 -11.68 -2.32
CA PHE A 46 -7.52 -11.61 -2.22
C PHE A 46 -8.20 -11.94 -3.55
N ASP A 47 -7.66 -11.44 -4.66
CA ASP A 47 -8.13 -11.72 -6.02
C ASP A 47 -8.06 -13.24 -6.34
N LYS A 48 -6.99 -13.92 -5.88
CA LYS A 48 -6.87 -15.39 -5.97
C LYS A 48 -7.93 -16.17 -5.19
N ILE A 49 -8.45 -15.59 -4.11
CA ILE A 49 -9.46 -16.23 -3.26
C ILE A 49 -10.89 -15.89 -3.74
N LYS A 50 -11.04 -15.08 -4.81
CA LYS A 50 -12.33 -14.59 -5.33
C LYS A 50 -13.17 -13.89 -4.26
N ILE A 51 -12.51 -13.29 -3.27
CA ILE A 51 -13.14 -12.40 -2.30
C ILE A 51 -12.97 -11.00 -2.87
N ASP A 52 -14.08 -10.33 -3.19
CA ASP A 52 -14.08 -8.93 -3.60
C ASP A 52 -13.49 -8.09 -2.45
N ASP A 53 -12.23 -7.71 -2.61
CA ASP A 53 -11.53 -6.86 -1.64
C ASP A 53 -12.12 -5.44 -1.74
N PRO A 54 -12.68 -4.86 -0.66
CA PRO A 54 -13.23 -3.51 -0.67
C PRO A 54 -12.19 -2.42 -1.02
N VAL A 55 -10.90 -2.77 -1.04
CA VAL A 55 -9.77 -1.88 -1.37
C VAL A 55 -9.35 -1.97 -2.84
N GLY A 56 -9.75 -3.04 -3.56
CA GLY A 56 -9.36 -3.34 -4.94
C GLY A 56 -10.26 -2.71 -6.02
N ALA A 57 -11.01 -1.66 -5.69
CA ALA A 57 -11.83 -0.91 -6.65
C ALA A 57 -10.98 -0.20 -7.71
#